data_AF-A0A7X5SYV5-F1
#
_entry.id   AF-A0A7X5SYV5-F1
#
_cell.length_a   1.000
_cell.length_b   1.000
_cell.length_c   1.000
_cell.angle_alpha   90.00
_cell.angle_beta   90.00
_cell.angle_gamma   90.00
#
_symmetry.space_group_name_H-M   'P 1'
#
loop_
_entity.id
_entity.type
_entity.pdbx_description
1 polymer ?
#
loop_
_entity_poly.entity_id
_entity_poly.type
_entity_poly.pdbx_seq_one_letter_code
_entity_poly.pdbx_strand_id
1 'polypeptide(L)'
;MNNYEKAVKDLAPCGNDCSRCANYEDSKIVLLSKELSDNLVNFENMAEKIKDFMPIFNYYEEFLEILNHFSKGNCRGCRFSEKPTCQCSINMCHKKEKINFCFECSKYPCNPTTYNESLTKVWQDNNDDMKKNGVDNFYISHKEKPRY
;
A
#
# COMPACT_ATOMS: atom_id res chain seq x y z
N MET A 1 18.21 8.04 9.25
CA MET A 1 17.51 8.02 7.95
C MET A 1 16.70 9.31 7.83
N ASN A 2 17.01 10.15 6.85
CA ASN A 2 16.31 11.43 6.61
C ASN A 2 14.91 11.18 5.99
N ASN A 3 14.12 12.24 5.78
CA ASN A 3 12.75 12.10 5.27
C ASN A 3 12.72 11.58 3.82
N TYR A 4 13.63 12.02 2.95
CA TYR A 4 13.78 11.51 1.59
C TYR A 4 14.06 10.00 1.56
N GLU A 5 15.02 9.51 2.33
CA GLU A 5 15.37 8.08 2.40
C GLU A 5 14.18 7.24 2.88
N LYS A 6 13.43 7.74 3.87
CA LYS A 6 12.18 7.11 4.31
C LYS A 6 11.11 7.12 3.23
N ALA A 7 10.98 8.23 2.50
CA ALA A 7 10.05 8.35 1.37
C ALA A 7 10.40 7.36 0.25
N VAL A 8 11.68 7.21 -0.09
CA VAL A 8 12.13 6.20 -1.06
C VAL A 8 11.84 4.79 -0.55
N LYS A 9 11.96 4.51 0.75
CA LYS A 9 11.60 3.20 1.30
C LYS A 9 10.10 2.92 1.23
N ASP A 10 9.29 3.89 1.63
CA ASP A 10 7.87 3.68 1.93
C ASP A 10 6.94 3.95 0.73
N LEU A 11 7.31 4.87 -0.16
CA LEU A 11 6.53 5.24 -1.33
C LEU A 11 6.96 4.43 -2.54
N ALA A 12 6.02 4.02 -3.38
CA ALA A 12 6.28 3.51 -4.71
C ALA A 12 6.88 4.61 -5.62
N PRO A 13 7.48 4.26 -6.77
CA PRO A 13 7.96 5.27 -7.74
C PRO A 13 6.84 6.16 -8.29
N CYS A 14 5.58 5.71 -8.21
CA CYS A 14 4.40 6.49 -8.54
C CYS A 14 3.93 7.45 -7.44
N GLY A 15 4.59 7.46 -6.27
CA GLY A 15 4.21 8.24 -5.10
C GLY A 15 3.17 7.58 -4.18
N ASN A 16 2.60 6.41 -4.55
CA ASN A 16 1.69 5.68 -3.67
C ASN A 16 2.39 5.13 -2.43
N ASP A 17 1.75 5.21 -1.27
CA ASP A 17 2.33 4.78 -0.01
C ASP A 17 2.28 3.26 0.26
N CYS A 18 3.30 2.53 -0.17
CA CYS A 18 3.41 1.09 0.07
C CYS A 18 3.42 0.75 1.57
N SER A 19 3.93 1.61 2.46
CA SER A 19 3.97 1.35 3.91
C SER A 19 2.58 1.18 4.55
N ARG A 20 1.52 1.61 3.86
CA ARG A 20 0.12 1.43 4.29
C ARG A 20 -0.69 0.49 3.38
N CYS A 21 -0.04 -0.19 2.43
CA CYS A 21 -0.70 -1.10 1.49
C CYS A 21 -1.09 -2.43 2.14
N ALA A 22 -2.34 -2.85 1.98
CA ALA A 22 -2.88 -4.11 2.50
C ALA A 22 -2.14 -5.37 2.03
N ASN A 23 -1.34 -5.28 0.96
CA ASN A 23 -0.59 -6.41 0.42
C ASN A 23 0.91 -6.37 0.73
N TYR A 24 1.47 -5.20 1.09
CA TYR A 24 2.92 -5.08 1.32
C TYR A 24 3.29 -5.71 2.66
N GLU A 25 4.23 -6.67 2.65
CA GLU A 25 4.56 -7.51 3.81
C GLU A 25 4.94 -6.73 5.07
N ASP A 26 5.60 -5.59 4.91
CA ASP A 26 6.03 -4.71 6.01
C ASP A 26 5.07 -3.54 6.23
N SER A 27 3.85 -3.58 5.68
CA SER A 27 2.89 -2.50 5.85
C SER A 27 2.23 -2.53 7.22
N LYS A 28 1.76 -1.36 7.67
CA LYS A 28 1.00 -1.25 8.91
C LYS A 28 -0.25 -2.14 8.92
N ILE A 29 -0.94 -2.31 7.79
CA ILE A 29 -2.14 -3.16 7.70
C ILE A 29 -1.78 -4.63 7.92
N VAL A 30 -0.74 -5.13 7.25
CA VAL A 30 -0.33 -6.53 7.38
C VAL A 30 0.12 -6.83 8.81
N LEU A 31 0.95 -5.95 9.40
CA LEU A 31 1.45 -6.13 10.76
C LEU A 31 0.32 -6.11 11.79
N LEU A 32 -0.60 -5.15 11.71
CA LEU A 32 -1.76 -5.10 12.60
C LEU A 32 -2.72 -6.28 12.40
N SER A 33 -2.86 -6.77 11.17
CA SER A 33 -3.72 -7.93 10.88
C SER A 33 -3.14 -9.22 11.47
N LYS A 34 -1.81 -9.39 11.43
CA LYS A 34 -1.12 -10.49 12.12
C LYS A 34 -1.31 -10.39 13.63
N GLU A 35 -1.05 -9.22 14.21
CA GLU A 35 -1.23 -8.99 15.65
C GLU A 35 -2.67 -9.25 16.09
N LEU A 36 -3.67 -8.75 15.34
CA LEU A 36 -5.07 -9.01 15.64
C LEU A 36 -5.42 -10.50 15.51
N SER A 37 -4.91 -11.19 14.48
CA SER A 37 -5.10 -12.63 14.31
C SER A 37 -4.54 -13.42 15.50
N ASP A 38 -3.35 -13.07 15.98
CA ASP A 38 -2.71 -13.74 17.11
C ASP A 38 -3.48 -13.52 18.43
N ASN A 39 -4.13 -12.37 18.57
CA ASN A 39 -4.94 -12.03 19.75
C ASN A 39 -6.37 -12.60 19.72
N LEU A 40 -6.86 -13.05 18.57
CA LEU A 40 -8.22 -13.59 18.39
C LEU A 40 -8.27 -15.13 18.34
N VAL A 41 -7.17 -15.82 18.66
CA VAL A 41 -7.13 -17.28 18.70
C VAL A 41 -8.24 -17.83 19.62
N ASN A 42 -9.04 -18.76 19.10
CA ASN A 42 -10.20 -19.39 19.75
C ASN A 42 -11.41 -18.46 20.02
N PHE A 43 -11.40 -17.22 19.53
CA PHE A 43 -12.50 -16.28 19.76
C PHE A 43 -13.79 -16.68 19.01
N GLU A 44 -13.73 -17.55 18.00
CA GLU A 44 -14.91 -18.16 17.35
C GLU A 44 -15.86 -18.82 18.36
N ASN A 45 -15.33 -19.39 19.44
CA ASN A 45 -16.12 -19.98 20.52
C ASN A 45 -16.92 -18.92 21.30
N MET A 46 -16.38 -17.71 21.40
CA MET A 46 -17.06 -16.57 22.02
C MET A 46 -18.06 -15.97 21.05
N ALA A 47 -17.67 -15.76 19.79
CA ALA A 47 -18.51 -15.24 18.73
C ALA A 47 -19.82 -16.04 18.60
N GLU A 48 -19.74 -17.37 18.60
CA GLU A 48 -20.90 -18.27 18.54
C GLU A 48 -21.87 -18.08 19.71
N LYS A 49 -21.36 -17.80 20.91
CA LYS A 49 -22.19 -17.62 22.12
C LYS A 49 -22.90 -16.27 22.17
N ILE A 50 -22.32 -15.25 21.54
CA ILE A 50 -22.81 -13.87 21.64
C ILE A 50 -23.55 -13.41 20.39
N LYS A 51 -23.54 -14.17 19.28
CA LYS A 51 -24.17 -13.76 18.01
C LYS A 51 -25.67 -13.46 18.12
N ASP A 52 -26.39 -14.13 19.03
CA ASP A 52 -27.82 -13.86 19.23
C ASP A 52 -28.08 -12.48 19.87
N PHE A 53 -27.19 -12.03 20.75
CA PHE A 53 -27.26 -10.72 21.40
C PHE A 53 -26.51 -9.62 20.61
N MET A 54 -25.48 -10.01 19.85
CA MET A 54 -24.65 -9.15 19.01
C MET A 54 -24.59 -9.74 17.58
N PRO A 55 -25.61 -9.47 16.73
CA PRO A 55 -25.75 -10.10 15.42
C PRO A 55 -24.59 -9.94 14.45
N ILE A 56 -23.68 -8.98 14.69
CA ILE A 56 -22.46 -8.82 13.89
C ILE A 56 -21.58 -10.08 13.88
N PHE A 57 -21.62 -10.88 14.95
CA PHE A 57 -20.84 -12.11 15.05
C PHE A 57 -21.40 -13.27 14.22
N ASN A 58 -22.55 -13.10 13.57
CA ASN A 58 -22.97 -14.02 12.51
C ASN A 58 -22.03 -14.02 11.30
N TYR A 59 -21.20 -12.97 11.15
CA TYR A 59 -20.26 -12.81 10.04
C TYR A 59 -18.79 -13.04 10.48
N TYR A 60 -18.58 -13.77 11.57
CA TYR A 60 -17.24 -13.90 12.15
C TYR A 60 -16.30 -14.74 11.27
N GLU A 61 -16.82 -15.75 10.56
CA GLU A 61 -16.02 -16.56 9.64
C GLU A 61 -15.53 -15.71 8.44
N GLU A 62 -16.41 -14.91 7.84
CA GLU A 62 -16.06 -14.00 6.74
C GLU A 62 -15.06 -12.94 7.20
N PHE A 63 -15.21 -12.42 8.42
CA PHE A 63 -14.22 -11.55 9.04
C PHE A 63 -12.85 -12.23 9.16
N LEU A 64 -12.80 -13.49 9.62
CA LEU A 64 -11.55 -14.24 9.72
C LEU A 64 -10.91 -14.50 8.36
N GLU A 65 -11.69 -14.78 7.31
CA GLU A 65 -11.15 -14.95 5.96
C GLU A 65 -10.48 -13.67 5.44
N ILE A 66 -11.11 -12.51 5.66
CA ILE A 66 -10.56 -11.20 5.28
C ILE A 66 -9.32 -10.87 6.12
N LEU A 67 -9.38 -11.09 7.44
CA LEU A 67 -8.26 -10.85 8.35
C LEU A 67 -7.05 -11.71 7.96
N ASN A 68 -7.28 -12.99 7.69
CA ASN A 68 -6.27 -13.92 7.21
C ASN A 68 -5.68 -13.44 5.87
N HIS A 69 -6.52 -12.98 4.94
CA HIS A 69 -6.05 -12.40 3.69
C HIS A 69 -5.07 -11.22 3.91
N PHE A 70 -5.44 -10.25 4.76
CA PHE A 70 -4.57 -9.12 5.07
C PHE A 70 -3.30 -9.53 5.83
N SER A 71 -3.36 -10.54 6.68
CA SER A 71 -2.20 -11.01 7.45
C SER A 71 -1.09 -11.64 6.59
N LYS A 72 -1.38 -12.09 5.36
CA LYS A 72 -0.40 -12.81 4.52
C LYS A 72 0.74 -11.94 4.01
N GLY A 73 0.45 -10.69 3.62
CA GLY A 73 1.48 -9.79 3.05
C GLY A 73 2.15 -10.32 1.79
N ASN A 74 1.38 -10.64 0.74
CA ASN A 74 1.88 -11.33 -0.46
C ASN A 74 2.66 -10.44 -1.46
N CYS A 75 3.13 -9.25 -1.06
CA CYS A 75 3.86 -8.33 -1.92
C CYS A 75 5.12 -7.82 -1.23
N ARG A 76 6.26 -7.86 -1.94
CA ARG A 76 7.53 -7.27 -1.51
C ARG A 76 7.58 -5.74 -1.65
N GLY A 77 6.55 -5.13 -2.23
CA GLY A 77 6.47 -3.68 -2.44
C GLY A 77 6.90 -3.24 -3.85
N CYS A 78 6.34 -2.14 -4.35
CA CYS A 78 6.49 -1.73 -5.75
C CYS A 78 7.90 -1.36 -6.18
N ARG A 79 8.85 -1.17 -5.25
CA ARG A 79 10.27 -0.97 -5.57
C ARG A 79 11.07 -2.27 -5.54
N PHE A 80 10.70 -3.17 -4.64
CA PHE A 80 11.49 -4.35 -4.32
C PHE A 80 11.03 -5.58 -5.10
N SER A 81 9.79 -5.59 -5.61
CA SER A 81 9.32 -6.65 -6.51
C SER A 81 9.97 -6.56 -7.90
N GLU A 82 10.28 -7.72 -8.48
CA GLU A 82 10.72 -7.85 -9.89
C GLU A 82 9.56 -7.89 -10.88
N LYS A 83 8.40 -8.35 -10.42
CA LYS A 83 7.17 -8.42 -11.19
C LYS A 83 6.03 -7.79 -10.39
N PRO A 84 5.27 -6.85 -10.98
CA PRO A 84 4.08 -6.33 -10.32
C PRO A 84 3.01 -7.42 -10.25
N THR A 85 2.26 -7.46 -9.15
CA THR A 85 1.06 -8.31 -9.01
C THR A 85 -0.14 -7.75 -9.80
N CYS A 86 0.01 -6.56 -10.38
CA CYS A 86 -0.98 -5.88 -11.22
C CYS A 86 -0.38 -5.49 -12.58
N GLN A 87 -1.22 -5.09 -13.53
CA GLN A 87 -0.77 -4.58 -14.82
C GLN A 87 -0.21 -3.14 -14.67
N CYS A 88 1.06 -3.02 -14.27
CA CYS A 88 1.72 -1.74 -14.03
C CYS A 88 3.16 -1.72 -14.57
N SER A 89 3.50 -0.78 -15.46
CA SER A 89 4.85 -0.70 -16.04
C SER A 89 5.87 0.03 -15.15
N ILE A 90 5.39 0.81 -14.16
CA ILE A 90 6.22 1.70 -13.34
C ILE A 90 7.23 0.93 -12.48
N ASN A 91 6.85 -0.25 -11.97
CA ASN A 91 7.70 -1.11 -11.13
C ASN A 91 9.04 -1.50 -11.80
N MET A 92 9.06 -1.68 -13.12
CA MET A 92 10.29 -1.97 -13.86
C MET A 92 10.92 -0.70 -14.45
N CYS A 93 10.09 0.24 -14.90
CA CYS A 93 10.54 1.46 -15.56
C CYS A 93 11.52 2.27 -14.69
N HIS A 94 11.20 2.46 -13.40
CA HIS A 94 12.04 3.27 -12.51
C HIS A 94 13.47 2.70 -12.35
N LYS A 95 13.61 1.37 -12.36
CA LYS A 95 14.90 0.67 -12.30
C LYS A 95 15.71 0.90 -13.58
N LYS A 96 15.05 0.78 -14.73
CA LYS A 96 15.67 1.00 -16.05
C LYS A 96 16.17 2.44 -16.21
N GLU A 97 15.34 3.40 -15.84
CA GLU A 97 15.66 4.83 -15.94
C GLU A 97 16.52 5.33 -14.76
N LYS A 98 16.79 4.46 -13.76
CA LYS A 98 17.63 4.73 -12.57
C LYS A 98 17.15 5.95 -11.76
N ILE A 99 15.84 6.02 -11.54
CA ILE A 99 15.18 7.08 -10.78
C ILE A 99 14.44 6.52 -9.57
N ASN A 100 14.26 7.38 -8.56
CA ASN A 100 13.44 7.07 -7.39
C ASN A 100 11.97 7.39 -7.64
N PHE A 101 11.66 8.49 -8.32
CA PHE A 101 10.27 8.90 -8.59
C PHE A 101 10.08 9.26 -10.05
N CYS A 102 8.90 9.00 -10.60
CA CYS A 102 8.65 9.20 -12.04
C CYS A 102 8.93 10.63 -12.50
N PHE A 103 8.66 11.65 -11.67
CA PHE A 103 8.94 13.05 -12.02
C PHE A 103 10.43 13.38 -12.26
N GLU A 104 11.34 12.54 -11.75
CA GLU A 104 12.79 12.68 -11.95
C GLU A 104 13.23 12.18 -13.35
N CYS A 105 12.36 11.47 -14.07
CA CYS A 105 12.65 11.00 -15.43
C CYS A 105 12.59 12.15 -16.43
N SER A 106 13.54 12.19 -17.37
CA SER A 106 13.55 13.16 -18.48
C SER A 106 12.34 13.05 -19.42
N LYS A 107 11.67 11.90 -19.41
CA LYS A 107 10.47 11.63 -20.22
C LYS A 107 9.18 12.03 -19.49
N TYR A 108 9.26 12.51 -18.25
CA TYR A 108 8.08 12.88 -17.47
C TYR A 108 7.55 14.26 -17.86
N PRO A 109 6.23 14.42 -18.08
CA PRO A 109 5.18 13.41 -17.95
C PRO A 109 5.15 12.44 -19.15
N CYS A 110 5.00 11.15 -18.87
CA CYS A 110 4.86 10.08 -19.87
C CYS A 110 3.49 9.40 -19.75
N ASN A 111 3.26 8.32 -20.52
CA ASN A 111 2.01 7.54 -20.46
C ASN A 111 2.30 6.10 -19.99
N PRO A 112 2.47 5.85 -18.68
CA PRO A 112 2.75 4.51 -18.18
C PRO A 112 1.51 3.62 -18.29
N THR A 113 1.72 2.30 -18.43
CA THR A 113 0.64 1.34 -18.23
C THR A 113 0.30 1.27 -16.75
N THR A 114 -0.95 1.57 -16.43
CA THR A 114 -1.57 1.41 -15.11
C THR A 114 -2.75 0.45 -15.24
N TYR A 115 -3.21 -0.11 -14.12
CA TYR A 115 -4.31 -1.08 -14.15
C TYR A 115 -5.70 -0.42 -14.20
N ASN A 116 -5.80 0.90 -13.98
CA ASN A 116 -7.01 1.70 -14.20
C ASN A 116 -6.70 3.21 -14.34
N GLU A 117 -7.65 3.98 -14.87
CA GLU A 117 -7.51 5.42 -15.09
C GLU A 117 -7.37 6.23 -13.80
N SER A 118 -8.06 5.82 -12.73
CA SER A 118 -7.94 6.47 -11.41
C SER A 118 -6.49 6.45 -10.91
N LEU A 119 -5.79 5.33 -11.10
CA LEU A 119 -4.39 5.20 -10.74
C LEU A 119 -3.49 6.06 -11.63
N THR A 120 -3.80 6.23 -12.91
CA THR A 120 -3.05 7.18 -13.77
C THR A 120 -3.15 8.60 -13.23
N LYS A 121 -4.34 9.01 -12.79
CA LYS A 121 -4.52 10.32 -12.16
C LYS A 121 -3.73 10.43 -10.86
N VAL A 122 -3.84 9.45 -9.96
CA VAL A 122 -3.08 9.44 -8.69
C VAL A 122 -1.57 9.47 -8.94
N TRP A 123 -1.09 8.71 -9.94
CA TRP A 123 0.32 8.72 -10.35
C TRP A 123 0.78 10.12 -10.75
N GLN A 124 0.00 10.80 -11.60
CA GLN A 124 0.32 12.14 -12.07
C GLN A 124 0.26 13.16 -10.93
N ASP A 125 -0.83 13.18 -10.17
CA ASP A 125 -1.04 14.10 -9.05
C ASP A 125 0.08 13.99 -8.01
N ASN A 126 0.45 12.77 -7.62
CA ASN A 126 1.53 12.55 -6.66
C ASN A 126 2.89 13.00 -7.19
N ASN A 127 3.20 12.71 -8.46
CA ASN A 127 4.50 13.07 -9.05
C ASN A 127 4.61 14.57 -9.31
N ASP A 128 3.53 15.24 -9.69
CA ASP A 128 3.49 16.69 -9.84
C ASP A 128 3.63 17.39 -8.48
N ASP A 129 3.00 16.86 -7.42
CA ASP A 129 3.15 17.35 -6.05
C ASP A 129 4.61 17.19 -5.56
N MET A 130 5.20 15.99 -5.69
CA MET A 130 6.60 15.77 -5.35
C MET A 130 7.56 16.69 -6.13
N LYS A 131 7.30 16.93 -7.43
CA LYS A 131 8.08 17.85 -8.26
C LYS A 131 7.98 19.29 -7.78
N LYS A 132 6.79 19.72 -7.34
CA LYS A 132 6.50 21.09 -6.93
C LYS A 132 6.97 21.39 -5.51
N ASN A 133 6.66 20.50 -4.58
CA ASN A 133 6.81 20.74 -3.13
C ASN A 133 8.00 20.00 -2.51
N GLY A 134 8.64 19.10 -3.28
CA GLY A 134 9.71 18.24 -2.80
C GLY A 134 9.18 16.96 -2.16
N VAL A 135 9.97 15.88 -2.29
CA VAL A 135 9.61 14.53 -1.81
C VAL A 135 9.41 14.52 -0.29
N ASP A 136 10.23 15.23 0.48
CA ASP A 136 10.12 15.27 1.95
C ASP A 136 8.77 15.82 2.41
N ASN A 137 8.33 16.95 1.83
CA ASN A 137 7.07 17.61 2.18
C ASN A 137 5.87 16.79 1.68
N PHE A 138 5.96 16.22 0.48
CA PHE A 138 4.97 15.28 -0.01
C PHE A 138 4.83 14.10 0.95
N TYR A 139 5.92 13.45 1.34
CA TYR A 139 5.90 12.29 2.21
C TYR A 139 5.28 12.57 3.59
N ILE A 140 5.59 13.71 4.19
CA ILE A 140 4.97 14.10 5.48
C ILE A 140 3.46 14.33 5.30
N SER A 141 3.07 15.16 4.34
CA SER A 141 1.65 15.52 4.14
C SER A 141 0.80 14.34 3.62
N HIS A 142 1.39 13.42 2.86
CA HIS A 142 0.71 12.25 2.31
C HIS A 142 0.36 11.23 3.40
N LYS A 143 1.10 11.20 4.51
CA LYS A 143 0.78 10.35 5.67
C LYS A 143 -0.47 10.77 6.42
N GLU A 144 -0.80 12.06 6.38
CA GLU A 144 -2.00 12.62 7.01
C GLU A 144 -3.28 12.33 6.22
N LYS A 145 -3.15 11.87 4.97
CA LYS A 145 -4.29 11.52 4.11
C LYS A 145 -4.61 10.03 4.21
N PRO A 146 -5.88 9.60 4.11
CA PRO A 146 -6.22 8.20 3.91
C PRO A 146 -5.51 7.64 2.67
N ARG A 147 -5.11 6.37 2.74
CA ARG A 147 -4.55 5.67 1.58
C ARG A 147 -5.63 5.17 0.62
N TYR A 148 -6.69 4.60 1.18
CA TYR A 148 -7.82 3.98 0.49
C TYR A 148 -9.03 4.90 0.54
#